data_AF-A0A0S7WQM8-F1
#
_entry.id   AF-A0A0S7WQM8-F1
#
_cell.length_a   1.000
_cell.length_b   1.000
_cell.length_c   1.000
_cell.angle_alpha   90.00
_cell.angle_beta   90.00
_cell.angle_gamma   90.00
#
_symmetry.space_group_name_H-M   'P 1'
#
loop_
_entity.id
_entity.type
_entity.pdbx_description
1 polymer ?
#
loop_
_entity_poly.entity_id
_entity_poly.type
_entity_poly.pdbx_seq_one_letter_code
_entity_poly.pdbx_strand_id
1 'polypeptide(L)' 'MKATKNVLFILIDCLRADMCFGEDRFVKTPTIDSLKEKGTSFTQAIAVAARTEATVASMLT' A
#
# COMPACT_ATOMS: atom_id res chain seq x y z
N MET A 1 16.83 -14.50 23.91
CA MET A 1 17.25 -13.81 22.67
C MET A 1 16.17 -12.81 22.28
N LYS A 2 16.51 -11.53 22.07
CA LYS A 2 15.54 -10.52 21.62
C LYS A 2 15.30 -10.73 20.12
N ALA A 3 14.09 -11.11 19.74
CA ALA A 3 13.72 -11.20 18.33
C ALA A 3 13.64 -9.78 17.77
N THR A 4 14.57 -9.42 16.87
CA THR A 4 14.47 -8.20 16.07
C THR A 4 13.36 -8.37 15.05
N LYS A 5 12.54 -7.33 14.90
CA LYS A 5 11.47 -7.31 13.90
C LYS A 5 12.06 -6.78 12.60
N ASN A 6 11.87 -7.52 11.51
CA ASN A 6 12.20 -7.06 10.17
C ASN A 6 11.09 -6.13 9.67
N VAL A 7 11.46 -5.14 8.86
CA VAL A 7 10.51 -4.28 8.15
C VAL A 7 10.61 -4.61 6.67
N LEU A 8 9.48 -4.95 6.06
CA LEU A 8 9.34 -5.12 4.61
C LEU A 8 8.48 -3.97 4.08
N PHE A 9 9.09 -3.09 3.29
CA PHE A 9 8.41 -1.96 2.65
C PHE A 9 8.15 -2.28 1.18
N ILE A 10 6.88 -2.30 0.78
CA ILE A 10 6.44 -2.63 -0.59
C ILE A 10 5.75 -1.41 -1.17
N LEU A 11 6.27 -0.92 -2.30
CA LEU A 11 5.66 0.12 -3.12
C LEU A 11 5.26 -0.47 -4.47
N ILE A 12 4.06 -0.14 -4.94
CA ILE A 12 3.53 -0.61 -6.23
C ILE A 12 3.29 0.61 -7.12
N ASP A 13 3.96 0.66 -8.27
CA ASP A 13 3.85 1.80 -9.18
C ASP A 13 2.48 1.82 -9.86
N CYS A 14 1.88 3.01 -9.92
CA CYS A 14 0.59 3.30 -10.56
C CYS A 14 -0.62 2.45 -10.07
N LEU A 15 -0.56 1.84 -8.89
CA LEU A 15 -1.70 1.11 -8.31
C LEU A 15 -2.72 2.07 -7.70
N ARG A 16 -3.93 2.09 -8.25
CA ARG A 16 -5.05 2.85 -7.69
C ARG A 16 -5.72 2.09 -6.54
N ALA A 17 -6.19 2.83 -5.54
CA ALA A 17 -6.84 2.25 -4.36
C ALA A 17 -8.12 1.47 -4.70
N ASP A 18 -8.90 1.92 -5.69
CA ASP A 18 -10.16 1.26 -6.09
C ASP A 18 -9.96 -0.12 -6.75
N MET A 19 -8.73 -0.52 -7.07
CA MET A 19 -8.41 -1.90 -7.46
C MET A 19 -8.27 -2.83 -6.24
N CYS A 20 -8.01 -2.27 -5.06
CA CYS A 20 -7.78 -3.02 -3.81
C CYS A 20 -8.87 -2.79 -2.75
N PHE A 21 -9.77 -1.82 -2.95
CA PHE A 21 -10.83 -1.45 -2.03
C PHE A 21 -12.16 -1.30 -2.79
N GLY A 22 -13.27 -1.61 -2.13
CA GLY A 22 -14.62 -1.62 -2.73
C GLY A 22 -15.25 -3.03 -2.76
N GLU A 23 -16.57 -3.08 -2.63
CA GLU A 23 -17.38 -4.32 -2.62
C GLU A 23 -17.50 -4.91 -4.03
N ASP A 24 -17.71 -4.08 -5.05
CA ASP A 24 -18.04 -4.51 -6.43
C ASP A 24 -16.84 -4.55 -7.39
N ARG A 25 -15.63 -4.77 -6.87
CA ARG A 25 -14.42 -4.80 -7.69
C ARG A 25 -14.30 -6.11 -8.49
N PHE A 26 -14.04 -5.98 -9.80
CA PHE A 26 -13.80 -7.14 -10.69
C PHE A 26 -12.43 -7.79 -10.47
N VAL A 27 -11.45 -7.01 -10.00
CA VAL A 27 -10.07 -7.49 -9.79
C VAL A 27 -9.96 -8.23 -8.46
N LYS A 28 -9.39 -9.43 -8.49
CA LYS A 28 -9.10 -10.24 -7.30
C LYS A 28 -7.65 -10.05 -6.86
N THR A 29 -7.44 -9.59 -5.62
CA THR A 29 -6.10 -9.36 -5.04
C THR A 29 -5.93 -10.12 -3.72
N PRO A 30 -6.05 -11.46 -3.72
CA PRO A 30 -6.19 -12.24 -2.47
C PRO A 30 -5.05 -12.04 -1.46
N THR A 31 -3.82 -11.80 -1.93
CA THR A 31 -2.67 -11.51 -1.06
C THR A 31 -2.78 -10.15 -0.38
N ILE A 32 -3.21 -9.11 -1.12
CA ILE A 32 -3.44 -7.76 -0.56
C ILE A 32 -4.64 -7.80 0.38
N ASP A 33 -5.69 -8.55 0.02
CA ASP A 33 -6.88 -8.72 0.86
C ASP A 33 -6.53 -9.35 2.21
N SER A 34 -5.72 -10.42 2.20
CA SER A 34 -5.25 -11.03 3.43
C SER A 34 -4.36 -10.10 4.28
N LEU A 35 -3.55 -9.24 3.65
CA LEU A 35 -2.77 -8.21 4.36
C LEU A 35 -3.67 -7.18 5.04
N LYS A 36 -4.74 -6.74 4.37
CA LYS A 36 -5.71 -5.78 4.93
C LYS A 36 -6.43 -6.35 6.15
N GLU A 37 -6.89 -7.61 6.07
CA GLU A 37 -7.58 -8.30 7.18
C GLU A 37 -6.71 -8.50 8.42
N LYS A 38 -5.39 -8.70 8.22
CA LYS A 38 -4.42 -8.95 9.29
C LYS A 38 -3.75 -7.68 9.82
N GLY A 39 -4.06 -6.53 9.23
CA GLY A 39 -3.35 -5.28 9.47
C GLY A 39 -4.28 -4.08 9.58
N THR A 40 -3.77 -2.92 9.21
CA THR A 40 -4.52 -1.67 9.21
C THR A 40 -4.47 -1.06 7.82
N SER A 41 -5.62 -0.63 7.33
CA SER A 41 -5.76 0.09 6.06
C SER A 41 -6.08 1.55 6.33
N PHE A 42 -5.42 2.45 5.59
CA PHE A 42 -5.65 3.89 5.68
C PHE A 42 -6.47 4.35 4.47
N THR A 43 -7.69 4.84 4.70
CA THR A 43 -8.61 5.25 3.63
C THR A 43 -8.35 6.67 3.11
N GLN A 44 -7.46 7.43 3.77
CA GLN A 44 -7.09 8.81 3.43
C GLN A 44 -5.57 8.95 3.30
N ALA A 45 -4.91 7.96 2.69
CA ALA A 45 -3.50 8.04 2.33
C ALA A 45 -3.33 8.84 1.02
N ILE A 46 -2.75 10.04 1.10
CA ILE A 46 -2.63 10.98 -0.02
C ILE A 46 -1.15 11.09 -0.42
N ALA A 47 -0.87 10.88 -1.71
CA ALA A 47 0.47 11.12 -2.25
C ALA A 47 0.78 12.62 -2.33
N VAL A 48 2.04 12.99 -2.09
CA VAL A 48 2.48 14.40 -2.14
C VAL A 48 2.44 14.98 -3.55
N ALA A 49 2.53 14.14 -4.58
CA ALA A 49 2.51 14.53 -5.98
C ALA A 49 1.92 13.41 -6.88
N ALA A 50 1.55 13.77 -8.11
CA ALA A 50 1.05 12.81 -9.10
C ALA A 50 2.17 12.02 -9.82
N ARG A 51 3.43 12.49 -9.75
CA ARG A 51 4.56 11.86 -10.44
C ARG A 51 5.33 10.92 -9.52
N THR A 52 5.72 9.76 -10.05
CA THR A 52 6.48 8.73 -9.34
C THR A 52 7.76 9.29 -8.71
N GLU A 53 8.56 10.05 -9.47
CA GLU A 53 9.82 10.64 -8.99
C GLU A 53 9.64 11.48 -7.72
N ALA A 54 8.75 12.48 -7.74
CA ALA A 54 8.53 13.37 -6.61
C ALA A 54 7.94 12.66 -5.39
N THR A 55 7.00 11.73 -5.59
CA THR A 55 6.37 10.98 -4.51
C THR A 55 7.36 10.01 -3.86
N VAL A 56 8.12 9.25 -4.66
CA VAL A 56 9.11 8.30 -4.13
C VAL A 56 10.25 9.02 -3.43
N ALA A 57 10.75 10.13 -3.99
CA ALA A 57 11.76 10.96 -3.33
C ALA A 57 11.28 11.40 -1.95
N SER A 58 10.05 11.92 -1.84
CA SER A 58 9.47 12.36 -0.57
C SER A 58 9.20 11.23 0.43
N MET A 59 8.93 10.00 -0.02
CA MET A 59 8.70 8.86 0.88
C MET A 59 9.99 8.34 1.53
N LEU A 60 11.14 8.58 0.89
CA LEU A 60 12.44 8.02 1.29
C LEU A 60 13.35 9.03 2.00
N THR A 61 12.87 10.24 2.28
CA THR A 61 13.57 11.32 2.99
C THR A 61 12.79 11.76 4.22
#